data_AF-A0A0N5A5V8-F1
#
_entry.id   AF-A0A0N5A5V8-F1
#
_cell.length_a   1.000
_cell.length_b   1.000
_cell.length_c   1.000
_cell.angle_alpha   90.00
_cell.angle_beta   90.00
_cell.angle_gamma   90.00
#
_symmetry.space_group_name_H-M   'P 1'
#
loop_
_entity.id
_entity.type
_entity.pdbx_description
1 polymer ?
#
loop_
_entity_poly.entity_id
_entity_poly.type
_entity_poly.pdbx_seq_one_letter_code
_entity_poly.pdbx_strand_id
1 'polypeptide(L)'
;MSNTEQKTEEHNEGHSAMIKTPKQLLVTVALAFLVPIAIIVMLVSLVTSTMGAGAGSAALSPEAIAARIQPVAGFKLVDANAVKELKTGQQVYETTCTACHGAGVAGAPKFGDKGAWGELINLGQDELVKNAIHGIRAMPAKGGNPSLDDIE
;
A
#
# COMPACT_ATOMS: atom_id res chain seq x y z
N MET A 1 -82.61 28.17 57.45
CA MET A 1 -81.35 28.84 57.83
C MET A 1 -80.28 28.30 56.89
N SER A 2 -79.92 29.12 55.89
CA SER A 2 -78.83 28.85 54.97
C SER A 2 -77.50 29.09 55.68
N ASN A 3 -76.50 28.24 55.44
CA ASN A 3 -75.17 28.73 55.05
C ASN A 3 -74.31 27.61 54.47
N THR A 4 -73.88 27.90 53.26
CA THR A 4 -72.82 27.29 52.46
C THR A 4 -71.47 27.46 53.14
N GLU A 5 -70.64 26.42 53.18
CA GLU A 5 -69.18 26.58 53.13
C GLU A 5 -68.58 25.61 52.10
N GLN A 6 -67.79 26.20 51.20
CA GLN A 6 -67.15 25.61 50.04
C GLN A 6 -65.84 24.92 50.40
N LYS A 7 -65.59 23.80 49.70
CA LYS A 7 -64.35 23.48 48.97
C LYS A 7 -63.03 23.40 49.75
N THR A 8 -62.49 22.18 49.80
CA THR A 8 -61.13 21.87 49.34
C THR A 8 -61.06 20.40 48.94
N GLU A 9 -61.19 20.12 47.64
CA GLU A 9 -60.61 18.91 47.08
C GLU A 9 -59.10 19.14 46.99
N GLU A 10 -58.35 18.60 47.96
CA GLU A 10 -56.91 18.45 47.83
C GLU A 10 -56.62 17.21 46.98
N HIS A 11 -56.37 17.47 45.70
CA HIS A 11 -55.75 16.52 44.78
C HIS A 11 -54.32 16.26 45.25
N ASN A 12 -54.14 15.28 46.15
CA ASN A 12 -52.82 14.74 46.46
C ASN A 12 -52.67 13.40 45.74
N GLU A 13 -52.31 13.46 44.47
CA GLU A 13 -51.65 12.35 43.78
C GLU A 13 -50.39 12.01 44.56
N GLY A 14 -50.53 11.09 45.51
CA GLY A 14 -49.43 10.57 46.29
C GLY A 14 -48.41 9.94 45.35
N HIS A 15 -47.32 10.65 45.10
CA HIS A 15 -46.06 10.06 44.68
C HIS A 15 -45.69 8.99 45.71
N SER A 16 -46.11 7.75 45.46
CA SER A 16 -45.72 6.62 46.27
C SER A 16 -44.22 6.45 46.10
N ALA A 17 -43.44 6.97 47.05
CA ALA A 17 -42.00 6.87 47.04
C ALA A 17 -41.62 5.39 46.90
N MET A 18 -40.96 5.06 45.78
CA MET A 18 -40.62 3.70 45.37
C MET A 18 -39.72 2.97 46.38
N ILE A 19 -39.21 3.67 47.40
CA ILE A 19 -38.28 3.17 48.41
C ILE A 19 -38.96 3.14 49.78
N LYS A 20 -39.32 1.95 50.25
CA LYS A 20 -40.13 1.77 51.48
C LYS A 20 -39.30 1.49 52.74
N THR A 21 -38.01 1.19 52.61
CA THR A 21 -37.13 0.93 53.77
C THR A 21 -35.77 1.63 53.63
N PRO A 22 -35.13 2.03 54.74
CA PRO A 22 -33.78 2.61 54.71
C PRO A 22 -32.73 1.70 54.05
N LYS A 23 -32.89 0.38 54.21
CA LYS A 23 -32.05 -0.62 53.53
C LYS A 23 -32.24 -0.59 52.02
N GLN A 24 -33.48 -0.45 51.55
CA GLN A 24 -33.77 -0.31 50.12
C GLN A 24 -33.18 0.98 49.55
N LEU A 25 -33.18 2.08 50.30
CA LEU A 25 -32.55 3.34 49.89
C LEU A 25 -31.04 3.17 49.65
N LEU A 26 -30.34 2.55 50.61
CA LEU A 26 -28.90 2.30 50.50
C LEU A 26 -28.56 1.41 49.29
N VAL A 27 -29.35 0.37 49.05
CA VAL A 27 -29.14 -0.53 47.91
C VAL A 27 -29.41 0.18 46.59
N THR A 28 -30.49 0.96 46.47
CA THR A 28 -30.80 1.71 45.25
C THR A 28 -29.73 2.76 44.96
N VAL A 29 -29.24 3.48 45.97
CA VAL A 29 -28.16 4.45 45.81
C VAL A 29 -26.86 3.76 45.40
N ALA A 30 -26.48 2.66 46.06
CA ALA A 30 -25.28 1.92 45.69
C ALA A 30 -25.33 1.39 44.25
N LEU A 31 -26.47 0.79 43.84
CA LEU A 31 -26.65 0.30 42.48
C LEU A 31 -26.68 1.44 41.45
N ALA A 32 -27.23 2.61 41.79
CA ALA A 32 -27.25 3.78 40.90
C ALA A 32 -25.86 4.31 40.56
N PHE A 33 -24.83 4.04 41.38
CA PHE A 33 -23.44 4.36 41.06
C PHE A 33 -22.70 3.16 40.46
N LEU A 34 -22.84 1.98 41.04
CA LEU A 34 -22.08 0.80 40.61
C LEU A 34 -22.49 0.31 39.21
N VAL A 35 -23.78 0.35 38.87
CA VAL A 35 -24.26 -0.14 37.57
C VAL A 35 -23.77 0.76 36.43
N PRO A 36 -23.90 2.10 36.48
CA PRO A 36 -23.33 2.96 35.45
C PRO A 36 -21.80 2.87 35.35
N ILE A 37 -21.08 2.77 36.47
CA ILE A 37 -19.61 2.60 36.46
C ILE A 37 -19.24 1.30 35.75
N ALA A 38 -19.90 0.19 36.08
CA ALA A 38 -19.64 -1.10 35.44
C ALA A 38 -19.95 -1.07 33.92
N ILE A 39 -21.06 -0.41 33.53
CA ILE A 39 -21.41 -0.21 32.11
C ILE A 39 -20.35 0.63 31.40
N ILE A 40 -19.87 1.72 32.00
CA ILE A 40 -18.82 2.56 31.40
C ILE A 40 -17.53 1.76 31.23
N VAL A 41 -17.10 1.00 32.24
CA VAL A 41 -15.90 0.15 32.15
C VAL A 41 -16.05 -0.91 31.07
N MET A 42 -17.22 -1.56 30.99
CA MET A 42 -17.53 -2.54 29.94
C MET A 42 -17.50 -1.91 28.55
N LEU A 43 -18.08 -0.72 28.37
CA LEU A 43 -18.09 0.00 27.10
C LEU A 43 -16.69 0.46 26.70
N VAL A 44 -15.88 0.97 27.64
CA VAL A 44 -14.47 1.31 27.38
C VAL A 44 -13.71 0.07 26.94
N SER A 45 -13.85 -1.05 27.66
CA SER A 45 -13.20 -2.31 27.29
C SER A 45 -13.65 -2.82 25.93
N LEU A 46 -14.93 -2.69 25.58
CA LEU A 46 -15.47 -3.08 24.28
C LEU A 46 -14.87 -2.20 23.18
N VAL A 47 -14.89 -0.88 23.35
CA VAL A 47 -14.34 0.07 22.38
C VAL A 47 -12.85 -0.15 22.19
N THR A 48 -12.06 -0.28 23.25
CA THR A 48 -10.60 -0.50 23.14
C THR A 48 -10.26 -1.88 22.59
N SER A 49 -11.09 -2.91 22.81
CA SER A 49 -10.89 -4.25 22.22
C SER A 49 -11.23 -4.27 20.73
N THR A 50 -12.26 -3.50 20.31
CA THR A 50 -12.62 -3.35 18.90
C THR A 50 -11.69 -2.39 18.15
N MET A 51 -11.03 -1.48 18.86
CA MET A 51 -10.03 -0.56 18.33
C MET A 51 -8.62 -1.17 18.48
N GLY A 52 -8.46 -2.41 18.03
CA GLY A 52 -7.14 -2.96 17.77
C GLY A 52 -6.44 -2.09 16.74
N ALA A 53 -5.35 -1.44 17.16
CA ALA A 53 -4.46 -0.63 16.32
C ALA A 53 -5.23 0.37 15.41
N GLY A 54 -5.42 1.60 15.88
CA GLY A 54 -5.93 2.68 15.02
C GLY A 54 -5.19 2.74 13.69
N ALA A 55 -5.85 3.19 12.62
CA ALA A 55 -5.28 3.31 11.27
C ALA A 55 -4.00 4.18 11.29
N GLY A 56 -2.85 3.56 11.56
CA GLY A 56 -1.59 4.25 11.85
C GLY A 56 -0.73 3.65 12.97
N SER A 57 -1.26 2.80 13.85
CA SER A 57 -0.46 2.15 14.91
C SER A 57 0.62 1.22 14.36
N ALA A 58 0.42 0.66 13.16
CA ALA A 58 1.45 -0.10 12.46
C ALA A 58 2.46 0.79 11.71
N ALA A 59 2.22 2.11 11.58
CA ALA A 59 3.10 2.99 10.80
C ALA A 59 4.48 3.15 11.45
N LEU A 60 4.56 3.03 12.77
CA LEU A 60 5.77 3.08 13.58
C LEU A 60 6.28 1.70 13.99
N SER A 61 5.70 0.61 13.46
CA SER A 61 6.20 -0.72 13.76
C SER A 61 7.63 -0.87 13.21
N PRO A 62 8.51 -1.63 13.89
CA PRO A 62 9.85 -1.91 13.39
C PRO A 62 9.83 -2.48 11.95
N GLU A 63 8.83 -3.27 11.61
CA GLU A 63 8.64 -3.87 10.29
C GLU A 63 8.28 -2.83 9.23
N ALA A 64 7.39 -1.89 9.54
CA ALA A 64 7.01 -0.81 8.62
C ALA A 64 8.15 0.21 8.42
N ILE A 65 9.00 0.40 9.43
CA ILE A 65 10.23 1.20 9.31
C ILE A 65 11.23 0.46 8.43
N ALA A 66 11.48 -0.83 8.70
CA ALA A 66 12.38 -1.67 7.93
C ALA A 66 12.01 -1.73 6.44
N ALA A 67 10.71 -1.81 6.12
CA ALA A 67 10.21 -1.80 4.75
C ALA A 67 10.53 -0.49 3.99
N ARG A 68 10.57 0.66 4.68
CA ARG A 68 10.84 1.98 4.06
C ARG A 68 12.31 2.29 3.88
N ILE A 69 13.18 1.69 4.68
CA ILE A 69 14.64 1.79 4.54
C ILE A 69 15.22 0.71 3.62
N GLN A 70 14.40 -0.17 3.05
CA GLN A 70 14.90 -1.13 2.08
C GLN A 70 15.41 -0.41 0.82
N PRO A 71 16.60 -0.79 0.33
CA PRO A 71 17.14 -0.21 -0.89
C PRO A 71 16.23 -0.53 -2.08
N VAL A 72 15.68 0.52 -2.71
CA VAL A 72 14.86 0.41 -3.93
C VAL A 72 15.69 0.16 -5.19
N ALA A 73 16.99 0.43 -5.12
CA ALA A 73 17.93 0.17 -6.19
C ALA A 73 18.68 -1.13 -5.91
N GLY A 74 18.32 -2.19 -6.64
CA GLY A 74 19.17 -3.37 -6.75
C GLY A 74 20.39 -3.05 -7.63
N PHE A 75 21.36 -2.30 -7.10
CA PHE A 75 22.63 -2.14 -7.80
C PHE A 75 23.49 -3.36 -7.52
N LYS A 76 23.74 -4.17 -8.55
CA LYS A 76 24.83 -5.14 -8.49
C LYS A 76 26.13 -4.34 -8.50
N LEU A 77 26.84 -4.35 -7.38
CA LEU A 77 28.24 -3.98 -7.34
C LEU A 77 28.99 -5.02 -8.18
N VAL A 78 29.30 -4.65 -9.41
CA VAL A 78 30.16 -5.43 -10.28
C VAL A 78 31.59 -5.02 -9.93
N ASP A 79 32.41 -5.98 -9.52
CA ASP A 79 33.85 -5.75 -9.36
C ASP A 79 34.42 -5.37 -10.73
N ALA A 80 35.05 -4.20 -10.82
CA ALA A 80 35.66 -3.71 -12.06
C ALA A 80 36.77 -4.64 -12.58
N ASN A 81 37.29 -5.54 -11.74
CA ASN A 81 38.31 -6.54 -12.08
C ASN A 81 37.73 -7.94 -12.27
N ALA A 82 36.42 -8.15 -12.11
CA ALA A 82 35.82 -9.45 -12.40
C ALA A 82 35.97 -9.77 -13.89
N VAL A 83 36.33 -11.02 -14.19
CA VAL A 83 36.34 -11.53 -15.56
C VAL A 83 34.91 -11.45 -16.09
N LYS A 84 34.66 -10.46 -16.94
CA LYS A 84 33.37 -10.30 -17.60
C LYS A 84 33.24 -11.42 -18.63
N GLU A 85 32.39 -12.40 -18.34
CA GLU A 85 32.01 -13.40 -19.34
C GLU A 85 31.23 -12.68 -20.44
N LEU A 86 31.86 -12.60 -21.62
CA LEU A 86 31.22 -12.04 -22.80
C LEU A 86 30.07 -12.95 -23.22
N LYS A 87 28.90 -12.36 -23.39
CA LYS A 87 27.72 -13.03 -23.91
C LYS A 87 27.87 -13.21 -25.42
N THR A 88 27.26 -14.27 -25.93
CA THR A 88 27.13 -14.41 -27.39
C THR A 88 26.08 -13.42 -27.92
N GLY A 89 26.18 -13.02 -29.19
CA GLY A 89 25.19 -12.13 -29.80
C GLY A 89 23.76 -12.67 -29.72
N GLN A 90 23.58 -14.00 -29.72
CA GLN A 90 22.26 -14.61 -29.49
C GLN A 90 21.75 -14.36 -28.06
N GLN A 91 22.60 -14.54 -27.04
CA GLN A 91 22.22 -14.28 -25.64
C GLN A 91 21.90 -12.79 -25.42
N VAL A 92 22.70 -11.89 -26.03
CA VAL A 92 22.43 -10.45 -25.99
C VAL A 92 21.09 -10.14 -26.65
N TYR A 93 20.86 -10.69 -27.84
CA TYR A 93 19.60 -10.53 -28.56
C TYR A 93 18.41 -10.99 -27.71
N GLU A 94 18.45 -12.21 -27.17
CA GLU A 94 17.38 -12.80 -26.37
C GLU A 94 17.06 -12.00 -25.10
N THR A 95 18.09 -11.49 -24.42
CA THR A 95 17.93 -10.81 -23.11
C THR A 95 17.65 -9.32 -23.22
N THR A 96 18.09 -8.65 -24.28
CA THR A 96 18.07 -7.18 -24.39
C THR A 96 17.28 -6.71 -25.62
N CYS A 97 17.52 -7.29 -26.78
CA CYS A 97 17.05 -6.74 -28.06
C CYS A 97 15.63 -7.22 -28.44
N THR A 98 15.24 -8.43 -28.04
CA THR A 98 13.95 -9.05 -28.35
C THR A 98 12.75 -8.23 -27.90
N ALA A 99 12.88 -7.48 -26.81
CA ALA A 99 11.81 -6.64 -26.26
C ALA A 99 11.23 -5.67 -27.31
N CYS A 100 12.10 -5.16 -28.21
CA CYS A 100 11.69 -4.27 -29.28
C CYS A 100 11.70 -4.98 -30.65
N HIS A 101 12.76 -5.72 -30.97
CA HIS A 101 12.95 -6.33 -32.29
C HIS A 101 12.19 -7.65 -32.50
N GLY A 102 11.62 -8.25 -31.44
CA GLY A 102 10.79 -9.44 -31.57
C GLY A 102 9.43 -9.12 -32.20
N ALA A 103 8.73 -8.12 -31.66
CA ALA A 103 7.41 -7.71 -32.14
C ALA A 103 7.43 -6.43 -33.00
N GLY A 104 8.59 -5.80 -33.18
CA GLY A 104 8.72 -4.54 -33.92
C GLY A 104 8.12 -3.34 -33.20
N VAL A 105 8.32 -3.27 -31.88
CA VAL A 105 7.80 -2.19 -31.03
C VAL A 105 8.35 -0.85 -31.49
N ALA A 106 7.50 0.18 -31.51
CA ALA A 106 7.86 1.54 -31.93
C ALA A 106 8.49 1.62 -33.34
N GLY A 107 8.15 0.67 -34.23
CA GLY A 107 8.70 0.60 -35.59
C GLY A 107 10.10 -0.01 -35.67
N ALA A 108 10.56 -0.72 -34.63
CA ALA A 108 11.80 -1.47 -34.69
C ALA A 108 11.75 -2.55 -35.79
N PRO A 109 12.84 -2.76 -36.57
CA PRO A 109 12.88 -3.79 -37.59
C PRO A 109 12.79 -5.17 -36.95
N LYS A 110 11.77 -5.94 -37.31
CA LYS A 110 11.52 -7.27 -36.74
C LYS A 110 12.62 -8.25 -37.12
N PHE A 111 13.06 -9.06 -36.17
CA PHE A 111 14.02 -10.12 -36.48
C PHE A 111 13.43 -11.11 -37.50
N GLY A 112 14.20 -11.41 -38.54
CA GLY A 112 13.78 -12.27 -39.65
C GLY A 112 12.94 -11.58 -40.74
N ASP A 113 12.54 -10.31 -40.56
CA ASP A 113 11.83 -9.55 -41.59
C ASP A 113 12.81 -9.06 -42.68
N LYS A 114 12.90 -9.83 -43.76
CA LYS A 114 13.79 -9.51 -44.89
C LYS A 114 13.45 -8.16 -45.54
N GLY A 115 12.18 -7.74 -45.52
CA GLY A 115 11.76 -6.46 -46.09
C GLY A 115 12.29 -5.30 -45.25
N ALA A 116 12.14 -5.39 -43.93
CA ALA A 116 12.65 -4.36 -43.02
C ALA A 116 14.18 -4.31 -42.96
N TRP A 117 14.86 -5.46 -43.07
CA TRP A 117 16.32 -5.55 -42.98
C TRP A 117 17.06 -5.34 -44.30
N GLY A 118 16.39 -5.44 -45.45
CA GLY A 118 17.03 -5.42 -46.76
C GLY A 118 17.90 -4.19 -47.01
N GLU A 119 17.35 -3.00 -46.81
CA GLU A 119 18.12 -1.75 -46.96
C GLU A 119 19.09 -1.52 -45.80
N LEU A 120 18.77 -1.98 -44.60
CA LEU A 120 19.63 -1.82 -43.41
C LEU A 120 20.93 -2.60 -43.55
N ILE A 121 20.87 -3.83 -44.07
CA ILE A 121 22.06 -4.66 -44.30
C ILE A 121 23.00 -4.03 -45.34
N ASN A 122 22.46 -3.25 -46.29
CA ASN A 122 23.28 -2.54 -47.28
C ASN A 122 24.16 -1.43 -46.68
N LEU A 123 23.85 -0.93 -45.47
CA LEU A 123 24.74 -0.01 -44.74
C LEU A 123 26.04 -0.69 -44.30
N GLY A 124 26.06 -2.02 -44.24
CA GLY A 124 27.18 -2.80 -43.74
C GLY A 124 27.13 -3.03 -42.23
N GLN A 125 27.85 -4.06 -41.78
CA GLN A 125 27.83 -4.50 -40.39
C GLN A 125 28.37 -3.44 -39.42
N ASP A 126 29.46 -2.75 -39.79
CA ASP A 126 30.11 -1.76 -38.93
C ASP A 126 29.17 -0.61 -38.57
N GLU A 127 28.41 -0.10 -39.54
CA GLU A 127 27.47 1.00 -39.32
C GLU A 127 26.25 0.54 -38.50
N LEU A 128 25.79 -0.69 -38.70
CA LEU A 128 24.70 -1.27 -37.89
C LEU A 128 25.14 -1.46 -36.43
N VAL A 129 26.35 -1.99 -36.20
CA VAL A 129 26.90 -2.17 -34.85
C VAL A 129 27.11 -0.83 -34.17
N LYS A 130 27.65 0.16 -34.88
CA LYS A 130 27.81 1.53 -34.36
C LYS A 130 26.46 2.14 -33.94
N ASN A 131 25.42 1.99 -34.75
CA ASN A 131 24.07 2.43 -34.41
C ASN A 131 23.49 1.67 -33.20
N ALA A 132 23.83 0.39 -33.02
CA ALA A 132 23.42 -0.37 -31.86
C ALA A 132 24.13 0.08 -30.56
N ILE A 133 25.43 0.39 -30.64
CA ILE A 133 26.24 0.87 -29.51
C ILE A 133 25.80 2.27 -29.08
N HIS A 134 25.67 3.21 -30.03
CA HIS A 134 25.36 4.61 -29.71
C HIS A 134 23.87 4.92 -29.63
N GLY A 135 23.02 4.04 -30.16
CA GLY A 135 21.58 4.26 -30.28
C GLY A 135 21.23 5.07 -31.53
N ILE A 136 19.99 4.90 -32.00
CA ILE A 136 19.45 5.60 -33.16
C ILE A 136 17.94 5.76 -33.03
N ARG A 137 17.43 6.98 -33.22
CA ARG A 137 16.00 7.30 -33.11
C ARG A 137 15.43 6.86 -31.75
N ALA A 138 14.47 5.94 -31.75
CA ALA A 138 13.85 5.37 -30.55
C ALA A 138 14.65 4.20 -29.92
N MET A 139 15.71 3.72 -30.59
CA MET A 139 16.58 2.68 -30.07
C MET A 139 17.64 3.31 -29.15
N PRO A 140 17.64 2.99 -27.84
CA PRO A 140 18.64 3.52 -26.91
C PRO A 140 20.03 2.92 -27.15
N ALA A 141 21.07 3.61 -26.68
CA ALA A 141 22.45 3.14 -26.69
C ALA A 141 22.57 1.74 -26.04
N LYS A 142 23.32 0.84 -26.67
CA LYS A 142 23.49 -0.58 -26.27
C LYS A 142 22.16 -1.31 -26.04
N GLY A 143 21.11 -0.96 -26.79
CA GLY A 143 19.77 -1.52 -26.59
C GLY A 143 19.17 -1.25 -25.21
N GLY A 144 19.68 -0.25 -24.48
CA GLY A 144 19.24 0.10 -23.13
C GLY A 144 19.97 -0.67 -22.02
N ASN A 145 20.97 -1.48 -22.37
CA ASN A 145 21.76 -2.24 -21.42
C ASN A 145 23.20 -1.70 -21.35
N PRO A 146 23.50 -0.78 -20.41
CA PRO A 146 24.84 -0.18 -20.29
C PRO A 146 25.90 -1.17 -19.81
N SER A 147 25.51 -2.38 -19.35
CA SER A 147 26.45 -3.41 -18.93
C SER A 147 27.04 -4.22 -20.08
N LEU A 148 26.55 -4.08 -21.31
CA LEU A 148 27.13 -4.72 -22.50
C LEU A 148 28.46 -4.07 -22.90
N ASP A 149 29.39 -4.89 -23.39
CA ASP A 149 30.63 -4.46 -24.03
C ASP A 149 30.36 -4.14 -25.50
N ASP A 150 31.27 -3.42 -26.14
CA ASP A 150 31.09 -3.04 -27.56
C ASP A 150 31.35 -4.24 -28.50
N ILE A 151 32.01 -5.29 -28.00
CA ILE A 151 32.26 -6.54 -28.73
C ILE A 151 31.13 -7.57 -28.62
N GLU A 152 30.17 -7.38 -27.70
CA GLU A 152 29.03 -8.28 -27.43
C GLU A 152 27.80 -7.95 -28.30
#